data_AF-A0A2N5ABX3-F1
#
_entry.id   AF-A0A2N5ABX3-F1
#
_cell.length_a   1.000
_cell.length_b   1.000
_cell.length_c   1.000
_cell.angle_alpha   90.00
_cell.angle_beta   90.00
_cell.angle_gamma   90.00
#
_symmetry.space_group_name_H-M   'P 1'
#
loop_
_entity.id
_entity.type
_entity.pdbx_description
1 polymer ?
#
loop_
_entity_poly.entity_id
_entity_poly.type
_entity_poly.pdbx_seq_one_letter_code
_entity_poly.pdbx_strand_id
1 'polypeptide(L)' 'MQEKIHWITNLRGIACMMVVMIHSTSWYITHPHAITLMEWDIANLLNSASRVSVPLFFMISG' A
#
# COMPACT_ATOMS: atom_id res chain seq x y z
N MET A 1 19.80 -14.76 -15.59
CA MET A 1 18.90 -15.41 -14.59
C MET A 1 18.86 -14.64 -13.27
N GLN A 2 19.99 -14.10 -12.79
CA GLN A 2 20.08 -13.31 -11.55
C GLN A 2 19.28 -11.98 -11.58
N GLU A 3 19.27 -11.23 -12.68
CA GLU A 3 18.48 -9.98 -12.81
C GLU A 3 16.96 -10.20 -12.62
N LYS A 4 16.43 -11.33 -13.11
CA LYS A 4 15.02 -11.69 -12.91
C LYS A 4 14.67 -11.96 -11.44
N ILE A 5 15.65 -12.32 -10.60
CA ILE A 5 15.41 -12.56 -9.16
C ILE A 5 15.47 -11.24 -8.38
N HIS A 6 16.37 -10.34 -8.76
CA HIS A 6 16.46 -9.00 -8.16
C HIS A 6 15.20 -8.16 -8.39
N TRP A 7 14.64 -8.17 -9.61
CA TRP A 7 13.43 -7.40 -9.90
C TRP A 7 12.21 -7.91 -9.12
N ILE A 8 12.04 -9.24 -9.00
CA ILE A 8 10.97 -9.86 -8.20
C ILE A 8 11.12 -9.52 -6.71
N THR A 9 12.35 -9.55 -6.20
CA THR A 9 12.61 -9.25 -4.78
C THR A 9 12.32 -7.78 -4.47
N ASN A 10 12.72 -6.87 -5.36
CA ASN A 10 12.41 -5.44 -5.23
C ASN A 10 10.90 -5.18 -5.31
N LEU A 11 10.20 -5.83 -6.23
CA LEU A 11 8.74 -5.74 -6.32
C LEU A 11 8.04 -6.24 -5.04
N ARG A 12 8.53 -7.34 -4.46
CA ARG A 12 8.01 -7.85 -3.19
C ARG A 12 8.22 -6.84 -2.05
N GLY A 13 9.39 -6.21 -1.98
CA GLY A 13 9.68 -5.14 -1.02
C GLY A 13 8.74 -3.94 -1.18
N ILE A 14 8.49 -3.51 -2.41
CA ILE A 14 7.55 -2.43 -2.73
C ILE A 14 6.12 -2.81 -2.33
N ALA A 15 5.69 -4.04 -2.65
CA ALA A 15 4.36 -4.52 -2.29
C ALA A 15 4.15 -4.55 -0.77
N CYS A 16 5.15 -5.02 0.00
CA CYS A 16 5.13 -4.95 1.46
C CYS A 16 5.02 -3.51 1.98
N MET A 17 5.78 -2.55 1.42
CA MET A 17 5.68 -1.15 1.84
C MET A 17 4.30 -0.56 1.58
N MET A 18 3.67 -0.89 0.44
CA MET A 18 2.30 -0.46 0.17
C MET A 18 1.27 -1.05 1.14
N VAL A 19 1.47 -2.29 1.63
CA VAL A 19 0.58 -2.88 2.65
C VAL A 19 0.69 -2.12 3.98
N VAL A 20 1.90 -1.74 4.40
CA VAL A 20 2.12 -0.93 5.61
C VAL A 20 1.45 0.44 5.48
N MET A 21 1.53 1.06 4.29
CA MET A 21 0.83 2.31 3.99
C MET A 21 -0.68 2.18 4.19
N ILE A 22 -1.32 1.11 3.69
CA ILE A 22 -2.77 0.88 3.89
C ILE A 22 -3.12 0.84 5.38
N HIS A 23 -2.34 0.11 6.18
CA HIS A 23 -2.56 -0.02 7.62
C HIS A 23 -2.46 1.34 8.33
N SER A 24 -1.48 2.16 7.96
CA SER A 24 -1.31 3.50 8.51
C SER A 24 -2.44 4.45 8.08
N THR A 25 -2.79 4.47 6.79
CA THR A 25 -3.87 5.34 6.26
C THR A 25 -5.27 4.95 6.73
N SER A 26 -5.49 3.68 7.11
CA SER A 26 -6.78 3.21 7.61
C SER A 26 -7.19 3.89 8.92
N TRP A 27 -6.23 4.26 9.77
CA TRP A 27 -6.51 5.01 10.99
C TRP A 27 -7.02 6.42 10.69
N TYR A 28 -6.42 7.10 9.71
CA TYR A 28 -6.85 8.42 9.25
C TYR A 28 -8.27 8.38 8.66
N ILE A 29 -8.61 7.37 7.86
CA ILE A 29 -9.95 7.26 7.27
C ILE A 29 -11.04 6.98 8.32
N THR A 30 -10.71 6.21 9.37
CA THR A 30 -11.66 5.81 10.42
C THR A 30 -11.88 6.86 11.51
N HIS A 31 -11.02 7.88 11.59
CA HIS A 31 -11.15 8.98 12.55
C HIS A 31 -11.28 10.35 11.84
N PRO A 32 -12.28 10.55 10.96
CA PRO A 32 -12.44 11.78 10.18
C PRO A 32 -12.68 13.02 11.04
N HIS A 33 -13.10 12.84 12.30
CA HIS A 33 -13.41 13.94 13.21
C HIS A 33 -12.17 14.61 13.82
N ALA A 34 -10.98 14.03 13.63
CA ALA A 34 -9.71 14.52 14.19
C ALA A 34 -8.75 15.09 13.12
N ILE A 35 -9.13 15.07 11.84
CA ILE A 35 -8.27 15.42 10.70
C ILE A 35 -8.99 16.35 9.72
N THR A 36 -8.23 17.10 8.93
CA THR A 36 -8.80 18.01 7.94
C THR A 36 -9.37 17.26 6.74
N LEU A 37 -10.33 17.87 6.03
CA LEU A 37 -10.96 17.28 4.82
C LEU A 37 -9.92 16.92 3.75
N MET A 38 -8.87 17.74 3.59
CA MET A 38 -7.80 17.50 2.63
C MET A 38 -6.95 16.27 3.00
N GLU A 39 -6.64 16.08 4.29
CA GLU A 39 -5.93 14.90 4.78
C GLU A 39 -6.76 13.63 4.61
N TRP A 40 -8.08 13.72 4.80
CA TRP A 40 -9.00 12.61 4.58
C TRP A 40 -9.08 12.19 3.10
N ASP A 41 -9.13 13.16 2.18
CA ASP A 41 -9.12 12.89 0.74
C ASP A 41 -7.80 12.25 0.29
N ILE A 42 -6.66 12.76 0.78
CA ILE A 42 -5.34 12.18 0.51
C ILE A 42 -5.23 10.78 1.09
N ALA A 43 -5.70 10.56 2.32
CA ALA A 43 -5.70 9.24 2.96
C ALA A 43 -6.56 8.25 2.17
N ASN A 44 -7.73 8.67 1.67
CA ASN A 44 -8.58 7.83 0.82
C ASN A 44 -7.96 7.51 -0.53
N LEU A 45 -7.31 8.50 -1.17
CA LEU A 45 -6.61 8.30 -2.43
C LEU A 45 -5.46 7.29 -2.26
N LEU A 46 -4.62 7.49 -1.23
CA LEU A 46 -3.50 6.61 -0.93
C LEU A 46 -3.96 5.19 -0.54
N ASN A 47 -5.00 5.08 0.29
CA ASN A 47 -5.59 3.81 0.67
C ASN A 47 -6.16 3.06 -0.55
N SER A 48 -6.89 3.76 -1.41
CA SER A 48 -7.47 3.15 -2.63
C SER A 48 -6.39 2.73 -3.62
N ALA A 49 -5.37 3.57 -3.84
CA ALA A 49 -4.24 3.26 -4.72
C ALA A 49 -3.42 2.07 -4.20
N SER A 50 -3.27 1.96 -2.87
CA SER A 50 -2.44 0.91 -2.26
C SER A 50 -3.15 -0.46 -2.20
N ARG A 51 -4.49 -0.54 -2.32
CA ARG A 51 -5.24 -1.83 -2.32
C ARG A 51 -4.81 -2.81 -3.40
N VAL A 52 -4.21 -2.34 -4.49
CA VAL A 52 -3.67 -3.21 -5.54
C VAL A 52 -2.43 -3.99 -5.09
N SER A 53 -1.76 -3.58 -3.99
CA SER A 53 -0.55 -4.24 -3.50
C SER A 53 -0.82 -5.63 -2.89
N VAL A 54 -2.01 -5.85 -2.32
CA VAL A 54 -2.39 -7.13 -1.69
C VAL A 54 -2.46 -8.27 -2.72
N PRO A 55 -3.22 -8.15 -3.83
CA PRO A 55 -3.22 -9.17 -4.87
C PRO A 55 -1.85 -9.29 -5.57
N LEU A 56 -1.11 -8.19 -5.77
CA LEU A 56 0.24 -8.25 -6.33
C LEU A 56 1.22 -9.04 -5.44
N PHE A 57 1.19 -8.84 -4.12
CA PHE A 57 2.01 -9.61 -3.19
C PHE A 57 1.66 -11.10 -3.23
N PHE A 58 0.36 -11.43 -3.26
CA PHE A 58 -0.11 -12.82 -3.34
C PHE A 58 0.28 -13.50 -4.66
N MET A 59 0.24 -12.78 -5.79
CA MET A 59 0.62 -13.29 -7.12
C MET A 59 2.14 -13.45 -7.29
N ILE A 60 2.95 -12.62 -6.62
CA ILE A 60 4.42 -12.67 -6.70
C ILE A 60 5.00 -13.66 -5.68
N SER A 61 4.31 -13.93 -4.57
CA SER A 61 4.75 -14.84 -3.50
C SER A 61 4.18 -16.26 -3.62
N GLY A 62 3.28 -16.51 -4.58
CA GLY A 62 2.73 -17.82 -4.91
C GLY A 62 3.64 -18.66 -5.80
#